data_AF-A0A238L729-F1
#
_entry.id   AF-A0A238L729-F1
#
_cell.length_a   1.000
_cell.length_b   1.000
_cell.length_c   1.000
_cell.angle_alpha   90.00
_cell.angle_beta   90.00
_cell.angle_gamma   90.00
#
_symmetry.space_group_name_H-M   'P 1'
#
loop_
_entity.id
_entity.type
_entity.pdbx_description
1 polymer ?
#
loop_
_entity_poly.entity_id
_entity_poly.type
_entity_poly.pdbx_seq_one_letter_code
_entity_poly.pdbx_strand_id
1 'polypeptide(L)' 'MDWHTRKVLGGRISNTLVADFCAAALNEAIQKFGFFKIMNTDQGSQFMSCVRTDRQRRSAVRTSMDGKGRFLDKIFVE' A
#
# COMPACT_ATOMS: atom_id res chain seq x y z
N MET A 1 -0.37 -7.28 1.87
CA MET A 1 0.06 -8.68 2.12
C MET A 1 1.56 -8.75 1.88
N ASP A 2 2.30 -9.55 2.64
CA ASP A 2 3.67 -9.91 2.30
C ASP A 2 3.66 -10.95 1.17
N TRP A 3 4.48 -10.73 0.14
CA TRP A 3 4.47 -11.58 -1.04
C TRP A 3 5.17 -12.93 -0.80
N HIS A 4 6.26 -12.92 -0.03
CA HIS A 4 7.06 -14.13 0.22
C HIS A 4 6.30 -15.13 1.10
N THR A 5 5.76 -14.66 2.22
CA THR A 5 5.08 -15.52 3.20
C THR A 5 3.57 -15.62 2.99
N ARG A 6 3.00 -14.84 2.06
CA ARG A 6 1.56 -14.69 1.84
C ARG A 6 0.77 -14.23 3.07
N LYS A 7 1.45 -13.67 4.09
CA LYS A 7 0.79 -13.20 5.32
C LYS A 7 0.17 -11.82 5.12
N VAL A 8 -1.02 -11.63 5.70
CA VAL A 8 -1.61 -10.30 5.83
C VAL A 8 -0.88 -9.56 6.95
N LEU A 9 -0.12 -8.52 6.59
CA LEU A 9 0.67 -7.72 7.54
C LEU A 9 -0.16 -6.68 8.31
N GLY A 10 -1.39 -6.42 7.88
CA GLY A 10 -2.23 -5.42 8.51
C GLY A 10 -3.29 -4.88 7.55
N GLY A 11 -4.34 -4.30 8.11
CA GLY A 11 -5.45 -3.73 7.37
C GLY A 11 -6.34 -2.91 8.28
N ARG A 12 -7.11 -2.01 7.69
CA ARG A 12 -8.17 -1.24 8.34
C ARG A 12 -9.36 -1.16 7.39
N ILE A 13 -10.58 -1.06 7.92
CA ILE A 13 -11.82 -0.97 7.15
C ILE A 13 -12.39 0.45 7.28
N SER A 14 -12.72 1.08 6.14
CA SER A 14 -13.36 2.39 6.08
C SER A 14 -14.34 2.42 4.92
N ASN A 15 -15.44 3.16 5.10
CA ASN A 15 -16.49 3.32 4.10
C ASN A 15 -16.13 4.36 3.02
N THR A 16 -15.11 5.21 3.25
CA THR A 16 -14.83 6.37 2.39
C THR A 16 -13.49 6.30 1.65
N LEU A 17 -12.67 5.25 1.90
CA LEU A 17 -11.39 4.97 1.21
C LEU A 17 -10.47 6.19 1.01
N VAL A 18 -10.45 7.11 1.97
CA VAL A 18 -9.67 8.36 1.89
C VAL A 18 -8.16 8.07 1.99
N ALA A 19 -7.35 8.87 1.29
CA ALA A 19 -5.89 8.79 1.28
C ALA A 19 -5.24 8.69 2.68
N ASP A 20 -5.67 9.55 3.61
CA ASP A 20 -5.16 9.57 5.00
C ASP A 20 -5.35 8.24 5.71
N PHE A 21 -6.49 7.58 5.45
CA PHE A 21 -6.83 6.30 6.04
C PHE A 21 -5.90 5.19 5.52
N CYS A 22 -5.68 5.15 4.21
CA CYS A 22 -4.72 4.23 3.60
C CYS A 22 -3.30 4.49 4.10
N ALA A 23 -2.92 5.76 4.27
CA ALA A 23 -1.64 6.14 4.85
C ALA A 23 -1.52 5.63 6.29
N ALA A 24 -2.52 5.83 7.15
CA ALA A 24 -2.49 5.35 8.52
C ALA A 24 -2.30 3.82 8.62
N ALA A 25 -3.02 3.05 7.80
CA ALA A 25 -2.87 1.59 7.73
C ALA A 25 -1.45 1.15 7.34
N LEU A 26 -0.80 1.88 6.43
CA LEU A 26 0.60 1.63 6.07
C LEU A 26 1.56 1.90 7.23
N ASN A 27 1.37 2.96 8.00
CA ASN A 27 2.27 3.25 9.12
C ASN A 27 2.16 2.19 10.21
N GLU A 28 0.94 1.70 10.46
CA GLU A 28 0.74 0.62 11.42
C GLU A 28 1.49 -0.65 10.99
N ALA A 29 1.45 -1.00 9.70
CA ALA A 29 2.21 -2.11 9.17
C ALA A 29 3.74 -1.89 9.28
N ILE A 30 4.22 -0.67 9.00
CA ILE A 30 5.65 -0.33 9.13
C ILE A 30 6.10 -0.39 10.60
N GLN A 31 5.28 0.10 11.54
CA GLN A 31 5.59 0.04 12.96
C GLN A 31 5.65 -1.40 13.49
N LYS A 32 4.78 -2.29 12.98
CA LYS A 32 4.72 -3.70 13.41
C LYS A 32 5.79 -4.58 12.76
N PHE A 33 6.10 -4.37 11.48
CA PHE A 33 6.92 -5.29 10.68
C PHE A 33 8.23 -4.66 10.16
N GLY A 34 8.46 -3.36 10.40
CA GLY A 34 9.61 -2.62 9.89
C GLY A 34 9.40 -2.05 8.50
N PHE A 35 10.47 -1.50 7.92
CA PHE A 35 10.42 -0.86 6.61
C PHE A 35 10.38 -1.87 5.46
N PHE A 36 9.50 -1.62 4.50
CA PHE A 36 9.40 -2.41 3.28
C PHE A 36 10.35 -1.88 2.20
N LYS A 37 11.00 -2.78 1.46
CA LYS A 37 11.85 -2.37 0.32
C LYS A 37 11.02 -1.92 -0.89
N ILE A 38 9.93 -2.64 -1.17
CA ILE A 38 9.04 -2.39 -2.32
C ILE A 38 7.58 -2.52 -1.84
N MET A 39 6.74 -1.57 -2.21
CA MET A 39 5.30 -1.60 -2.03
C MET A 39 4.61 -1.58 -3.39
N ASN A 40 3.81 -2.60 -3.69
CA ASN A 40 2.98 -2.65 -4.89
C ASN A 40 1.57 -2.13 -4.60
N THR A 41 1.06 -1.25 -5.45
CA THR A 41 -0.33 -0.75 -5.39
C THR A 41 -0.96 -0.69 -6.78
N ASP A 42 -2.29 -0.71 -6.83
CA ASP A 42 -2.98 -0.32 -8.06
C ASP A 42 -2.86 1.19 -8.28
N GLN A 43 -3.34 1.67 -9.42
CA GLN A 43 -3.33 3.08 -9.80
C GLN A 43 -4.52 3.88 -9.23
N GLY A 44 -5.14 3.43 -8.13
CA GLY A 44 -6.23 4.13 -7.46
C GLY A 44 -5.84 5.52 -6.94
N SER A 45 -6.78 6.45 -6.98
CA SER A 45 -6.56 7.86 -6.61
C SER A 45 -6.07 8.04 -5.16
N GLN A 46 -6.51 7.17 -4.25
CA GLN A 46 -6.06 7.14 -2.85
C GLN A 46 -4.57 6.81 -2.71
N PHE A 47 -4.01 6.01 -3.62
CA PHE A 47 -2.59 5.65 -3.63
C PHE A 47 -1.72 6.65 -4.40
N MET A 48 -2.33 7.41 -5.32
CA MET A 48 -1.69 8.50 -6.08
C MET A 48 -1.69 9.84 -5.34
N SER A 49 -2.35 9.93 -4.19
CA SER A 49 -2.42 11.16 -3.39
C SER A 49 -1.05 11.61 -2.87
N CYS A 50 -0.81 12.92 -2.84
CA CYS A 50 0.44 13.50 -2.33
C CYS A 50 0.73 13.08 -0.88
N VAL A 51 -0.29 13.02 -0.04
CA VAL A 51 -0.22 12.57 1.36
C VAL A 51 0.40 11.17 1.47
N ARG A 52 0.02 10.26 0.56
CA ARG A 52 0.56 8.90 0.51
C ARG A 52 2.01 8.90 0.03
N THR A 53 2.28 9.58 -1.09
CA THR A 53 3.61 9.60 -1.73
C THR A 53 4.67 10.22 -0.82
N ASP A 54 4.35 11.33 -0.14
CA ASP A 54 5.28 11.97 0.80
C ASP A 54 5.63 11.05 1.97
N ARG A 55 4.66 10.27 2.44
CA ARG A 55 4.86 9.34 3.55
C ARG A 55 5.70 8.12 3.15
N GLN A 56 5.55 7.65 1.91
CA GLN A 56 6.42 6.61 1.34
C GLN A 56 7.85 7.11 1.13
N ARG A 57 8.02 8.35 0.64
CA ARG A 57 9.34 8.98 0.50
C ARG A 57 10.06 9.08 1.84
N ARG A 58 9.37 9.51 2.90
CA ARG A 58 9.93 9.58 4.27
C ARG A 58 10.31 8.21 4.85
N SER A 59 9.62 7.15 4.42
CA SER A 59 9.88 5.77 4.86
C SER A 59 10.83 5.00 3.94
N ALA A 60 11.43 5.66 2.94
CA ALA A 60 12.33 5.06 1.94
C ALA A 60 11.75 3.83 1.21
N VAL A 61 10.42 3.74 1.13
CA VAL A 61 9.72 2.64 0.46
C VAL A 61 9.66 2.92 -1.03
N ARG A 62 10.14 1.99 -1.88
CA ARG A 62 9.98 2.11 -3.33
C ARG A 62 8.56 1.70 -3.73
N THR A 63 7.92 2.51 -4.54
CA THR A 63 6.56 2.23 -5.04
C THR A 63 6.63 1.58 -6.42
N SER A 64 5.94 0.45 -6.57
CA SER A 64 5.62 -0.19 -7.84
C SER A 64 4.12 -0.11 -8.05
N MET A 65 3.68 0.09 -9.29
CA MET A 65 2.25 0.15 -9.61
C MET A 65 1.87 -0.79 -10.73
N ASP A 66 0.66 -1.33 -10.64
CA ASP A 66 0.11 -2.23 -11.64
C ASP A 66 -0.07 -1.55 -13.01
N GLY A 67 -0.13 -2.36 -14.07
CA GLY A 67 -0.49 -1.88 -15.41
C GLY A 67 -1.92 -1.33 -15.44
N LYS A 68 -2.16 -0.29 -16.25
CA LYS A 68 -3.51 0.25 -16.44
C LYS A 68 -4.46 -0.84 -16.95
N GLY A 69 -5.58 -1.05 -16.26
CA GLY A 69 -6.59 -2.04 -16.62
C GLY A 69 -6.17 -3.50 -16.43
N ARG A 70 -5.09 -3.77 -15.67
CA ARG A 70 -4.54 -5.11 -15.49
C ARG A 70 -4.67 -5.60 -14.05
N PHE A 71 -5.86 -6.10 -13.70
CA PHE A 71 -6.17 -6.66 -12.39
C PHE A 71 -5.28 -7.86 -11.99
N LEU A 72 -4.81 -8.62 -13.00
CA LEU A 72 -3.95 -9.79 -12.81
C LEU A 72 -2.64 -9.50 -12.05
N ASP A 73 -2.13 -8.26 -12.11
CA ASP A 73 -0.93 -7.86 -11.37
C ASP A 73 -1.15 -7.87 -9.83
N LYS A 74 -2.42 -7.92 -9.40
CA LYS A 74 -2.84 -7.86 -7.99
C LYS A 74 -3.75 -9.00 -7.52
N ILE A 75 -3.88 -10.07 -8.29
CA ILE A 75 -4.83 -11.19 -8.06
C ILE A 75 -4.76 -11.86 -6.68
N PHE A 76 -3.65 -11.74 -5.96
CA PHE A 76 -3.50 -12.28 -4.61
C PHE A 76 -4.04 -11.36 -3.50
N VAL A 77 -4.42 -10.14 -3.86
CA VAL A 77 -4.93 -9.11 -2.95
C VAL A 77 -6.39 -8.77 -3.28
N GLU A 78 -6.83 -8.97 -4.52
CA GLU A 78 -8.26 -8.98 -4.89
C GLU A 78 -9.04 -10.12 -4.24
#